data_AF-A0A8J5CM58-F1
#
_entry.id   AF-A0A8J5CM58-F1
#
_cell.length_a   1.000
_cell.length_b   1.000
_cell.length_c   1.000
_cell.angle_alpha   90.00
_cell.angle_beta   90.00
_cell.angle_gamma   90.00
#
_symmetry.space_group_name_H-M   'P 1'
#
loop_
_entity.id
_entity.type
_entity.pdbx_description
1 polymer ?
#
loop_
_entity_poly.entity_id
_entity_poly.type
_entity_poly.pdbx_seq_one_letter_code
_entity_poly.pdbx_strand_id
1 'polypeptide(L)'
;MTSVSNRQLKMEEAAQELLADMRTIMAKKRPSKDTETSLDECMEAAVVRAIHSARHNDNEAAQRLMDFSTKKAEEKLLKISSPEIPEGILPEGTKGTIHDVRVGGYHCDDKIYSSDPAIREKVSQKLIVKFYMLRCEKKQEIEIRSLKCGDPRGTSVMELRLEGGEREVVQDTVIYGNRKFTGDIGDEDDDTQPESNGQWKKYFLKDMDEAHQVVCMKKINGDAAHFSGRCVWDTLPALGDKHYRFLQKFLHLTNCTAICEILQPENQHIMNLSALEKPRLHVLGFTPPAGDEDPTSLVAFPPHHTLHLLSCLGLTVPAHTVIQAEDVQRHREEIRQGKHGYREEGEVLYFLDESEKTIGLVKTKTVWYIMLRALREKVAYAFHKSRQQQQHNAEKCISGAHRRFEEINKWLLFSESCLEEWKKLASSFITWIAEEIKKGNVVAENIRPKYPEIWDRFLEVKKHSDYVEL
;
A
#
# COMPACT_ATOMS: atom_id res chain seq x y z
N MET A 1 -13.03 38.40 -16.09
CA MET A 1 -13.73 38.09 -14.82
C MET A 1 -14.90 37.12 -15.01
N THR A 2 -15.72 37.25 -16.04
CA THR A 2 -16.88 36.36 -16.31
C THR A 2 -16.51 34.88 -16.56
N SER A 3 -15.36 34.58 -17.17
CA SER A 3 -14.93 33.19 -17.44
C SER A 3 -14.52 32.39 -16.19
N VAL A 4 -13.85 33.05 -15.23
CA VAL A 4 -13.40 32.42 -13.98
C VAL A 4 -14.59 32.07 -13.10
N SER A 5 -15.57 32.98 -13.02
CA SER A 5 -16.82 32.78 -12.27
C SER A 5 -17.65 31.61 -12.82
N ASN A 6 -17.78 31.49 -14.15
CA ASN A 6 -18.50 30.36 -14.77
C ASN A 6 -17.82 29.00 -14.53
N ARG A 7 -16.48 28.94 -14.49
CA ARG A 7 -15.75 27.68 -14.20
C ARG A 7 -15.94 27.26 -12.74
N GLN A 8 -15.96 28.22 -11.81
CA GLN A 8 -16.18 27.95 -10.39
C GLN A 8 -17.60 27.42 -10.14
N LEU A 9 -18.61 28.07 -10.72
CA LEU A 9 -20.01 27.65 -10.59
C LEU A 9 -20.22 26.19 -11.07
N LYS A 10 -19.67 25.84 -12.24
CA LYS A 10 -19.74 24.46 -12.77
C LYS A 10 -19.09 23.42 -11.86
N MET A 11 -18.08 23.80 -11.08
CA MET A 11 -17.40 22.89 -10.16
C MET A 11 -18.16 22.72 -8.86
N GLU A 12 -18.76 23.79 -8.35
CA GLU A 12 -19.68 23.69 -7.22
C GLU A 12 -20.87 22.80 -7.58
N GLU A 13 -21.44 22.95 -8.78
CA GLU A 13 -22.48 22.07 -9.31
C GLU A 13 -22.01 20.61 -9.39
N ALA A 14 -20.82 20.36 -9.96
CA ALA A 14 -20.26 19.01 -10.07
C ALA A 14 -19.97 18.36 -8.69
N ALA A 15 -19.51 19.15 -7.72
CA ALA A 15 -19.29 18.70 -6.35
C ALA A 15 -20.60 18.34 -5.67
N GLN A 16 -21.63 19.18 -5.79
CA GLN A 16 -22.96 18.90 -5.24
C GLN A 16 -23.58 17.65 -5.87
N GLU A 17 -23.45 17.47 -7.18
CA GLU A 17 -23.90 16.27 -7.88
C GLU A 17 -23.15 15.01 -7.39
N LEU A 18 -21.82 15.09 -7.22
CA LEU A 18 -21.02 13.98 -6.71
C LEU A 18 -21.43 13.61 -5.27
N LEU A 19 -21.66 14.59 -4.40
CA LEU A 19 -22.13 14.38 -3.03
C LEU A 19 -23.53 13.77 -3.00
N ALA A 20 -24.43 14.20 -3.89
CA ALA A 20 -25.76 13.60 -4.01
C ALA A 20 -25.69 12.12 -4.44
N ASP A 21 -24.81 11.78 -5.38
CA ASP A 21 -24.55 10.40 -5.78
C ASP A 21 -23.96 9.58 -4.62
N MET A 22 -23.00 10.12 -3.87
CA MET A 22 -22.41 9.48 -2.69
C MET A 22 -23.46 9.15 -1.64
N ARG A 23 -24.29 10.12 -1.25
CA ARG A 23 -25.40 9.93 -0.29
C ARG A 23 -26.34 8.81 -0.77
N THR A 24 -26.66 8.81 -2.06
CA THR A 24 -27.52 7.77 -2.67
C THR A 24 -26.89 6.38 -2.60
N ILE A 25 -25.58 6.26 -2.81
CA ILE A 25 -24.85 4.98 -2.78
C ILE A 25 -24.76 4.46 -1.35
N MET A 26 -24.39 5.31 -0.39
CA MET A 26 -24.21 4.92 1.02
C MET A 26 -25.54 4.61 1.72
N ALA A 27 -26.64 5.24 1.31
CA ALA A 27 -27.96 4.95 1.88
C ALA A 27 -28.48 3.52 1.64
N LYS A 28 -27.96 2.79 0.63
CA LYS A 28 -28.51 1.49 0.20
C LYS A 28 -28.08 0.28 1.02
N LYS A 29 -26.96 0.35 1.74
CA LYS A 29 -26.30 -0.84 2.31
C LYS A 29 -26.39 -0.89 3.85
N ARG A 30 -27.48 -0.37 4.41
CA ARG A 30 -27.65 -0.15 5.85
C ARG A 30 -27.73 -1.46 6.66
N PRO A 31 -26.80 -1.68 7.60
CA PRO A 31 -26.97 -2.66 8.66
C PRO A 31 -27.73 -1.99 9.83
N SER A 32 -28.99 -2.37 10.05
CA SER A 32 -29.86 -1.97 11.18
C SER A 32 -30.42 -0.53 11.17
N LYS A 33 -31.50 -0.32 11.94
CA LYS A 33 -32.40 0.84 11.88
C LYS A 33 -31.97 2.04 12.74
N ASP A 34 -30.94 1.92 13.57
CA ASP A 34 -30.79 2.80 14.74
C ASP A 34 -29.66 3.84 14.68
N THR A 35 -28.98 3.99 13.53
CA THR A 35 -28.02 5.09 13.32
C THR A 35 -28.44 5.96 12.14
N GLU A 36 -28.80 7.20 12.45
CA GLU A 36 -29.08 8.26 11.48
C GLU A 36 -27.80 8.54 10.68
N THR A 37 -27.65 7.86 9.54
CA THR A 37 -26.45 7.91 8.70
C THR A 37 -26.67 8.88 7.57
N SER A 38 -26.52 10.17 7.87
CA SER A 38 -26.12 11.15 6.86
C SER A 38 -24.69 10.85 6.42
N LEU A 39 -24.33 11.28 5.20
CA LEU A 39 -22.91 11.38 4.86
C LEU A 39 -22.28 12.32 5.90
N ASP A 40 -21.21 11.86 6.54
CA ASP A 40 -20.59 12.64 7.61
C ASP A 40 -20.10 13.99 7.07
N GLU A 41 -20.34 15.07 7.81
CA GLU A 41 -19.92 16.41 7.43
C GLU A 41 -18.41 16.48 7.16
N CYS A 42 -17.61 15.67 7.87
CA CYS A 42 -16.17 15.58 7.67
C CYS A 42 -15.82 15.07 6.27
N MET A 43 -16.57 14.08 5.77
CA MET A 43 -16.37 13.43 4.47
C MET A 43 -16.85 14.35 3.35
N GLU A 44 -17.98 15.03 3.54
CA GLU A 44 -18.46 16.05 2.59
C GLU A 44 -17.45 17.17 2.42
N ALA A 45 -16.98 17.72 3.53
CA ALA A 45 -15.97 18.77 3.54
C ALA A 45 -14.66 18.29 2.90
N ALA A 46 -14.26 17.03 3.11
CA ALA A 46 -13.07 16.46 2.49
C ALA A 46 -13.20 16.28 0.98
N VAL A 47 -14.35 15.84 0.47
CA VAL A 47 -14.62 15.73 -0.97
C VAL A 47 -14.62 17.10 -1.64
N VAL A 48 -15.28 18.09 -1.04
CA VAL A 48 -15.30 19.46 -1.57
C VAL A 48 -13.87 20.02 -1.63
N ARG A 49 -13.08 19.88 -0.55
CA ARG A 49 -11.67 20.27 -0.55
C ARG A 49 -10.88 19.56 -1.66
N ALA A 50 -11.01 18.24 -1.79
CA ALA A 50 -10.30 17.47 -2.82
C ALA A 50 -10.63 17.96 -4.24
N ILE A 51 -11.89 18.31 -4.54
CA ILE A 51 -12.29 18.87 -5.84
C ILE A 51 -11.68 20.26 -6.07
N HIS A 52 -11.68 21.12 -5.05
CA HIS A 52 -11.04 22.42 -5.15
C HIS A 52 -9.52 22.29 -5.36
N SER A 53 -8.88 21.38 -4.63
CA SER A 53 -7.45 21.08 -4.74
C SER A 53 -7.05 20.53 -6.09
N ALA A 54 -7.83 19.58 -6.62
CA ALA A 54 -7.63 18.99 -7.94
C ALA A 54 -7.54 20.04 -9.05
N ARG A 55 -8.24 21.17 -8.91
CA ARG A 55 -8.22 22.30 -9.85
C ARG A 55 -6.96 23.15 -9.74
N HIS A 56 -6.45 23.37 -8.53
CA HIS A 56 -5.24 24.15 -8.31
C HIS A 56 -3.97 23.40 -8.74
N ASN A 57 -4.09 22.09 -8.96
CA ASN A 57 -3.03 21.22 -9.43
C ASN A 57 -2.75 21.28 -10.95
N ASP A 58 -3.38 22.20 -11.69
CA ASP A 58 -3.18 22.41 -13.14
C ASP A 58 -1.69 22.72 -13.44
N ASN A 59 -0.95 21.75 -14.03
CA ASN A 59 0.44 21.79 -14.54
C ASN A 59 1.54 22.18 -13.53
N GLU A 60 1.34 23.21 -12.71
CA GLU A 60 2.35 23.82 -11.84
C GLU A 60 2.81 22.88 -10.73
N ALA A 61 1.89 22.15 -10.08
CA ALA A 61 2.27 21.21 -9.02
C ALA A 61 3.05 20.01 -9.55
N ALA A 62 2.62 19.46 -10.70
CA ALA A 62 3.34 18.41 -11.40
C ALA A 62 4.73 18.90 -11.83
N GLN A 63 4.83 20.12 -12.36
CA GLN A 63 6.11 20.75 -12.72
C GLN A 63 7.00 20.96 -11.51
N ARG A 64 6.49 21.51 -10.40
CA ARG A 64 7.26 21.67 -9.14
C ARG A 64 7.77 20.34 -8.62
N LEU A 65 6.97 19.28 -8.72
CA LEU A 65 7.38 17.92 -8.34
C LEU A 65 8.47 17.38 -9.27
N MET A 66 8.35 17.61 -10.58
CA MET A 66 9.38 17.21 -11.56
C MET A 66 10.68 17.98 -11.41
N ASP A 67 10.62 19.29 -11.16
CA ASP A 67 11.79 20.13 -10.90
C ASP A 67 12.51 19.66 -9.64
N PHE A 68 11.76 19.44 -8.56
CA PHE A 68 12.28 18.86 -7.32
C PHE A 68 12.93 17.50 -7.56
N SER A 69 12.25 16.62 -8.30
CA SER A 69 12.71 15.26 -8.56
C SER A 69 13.98 15.23 -9.39
N THR A 70 14.06 16.09 -10.41
CA THR A 70 15.23 16.24 -11.29
C THR A 70 16.44 16.70 -10.49
N LYS A 71 16.27 17.75 -9.68
CA LYS A 71 17.32 18.23 -8.76
C LYS A 71 17.81 17.12 -7.82
N LYS A 72 16.89 16.38 -7.21
CA LYS A 72 17.25 15.28 -6.29
C LYS A 72 17.87 14.08 -7.01
N ALA A 73 17.58 13.88 -8.29
CA ALA A 73 18.25 12.87 -9.11
C ALA A 73 19.69 13.26 -9.44
N GLU A 74 19.97 14.56 -9.68
CA GLU A 74 21.35 15.07 -9.82
C GLU A 74 22.16 14.86 -8.54
N GLU A 75 21.53 15.00 -7.37
CA GLU A 75 22.10 14.68 -6.05
C GLU A 75 22.25 13.17 -5.80
N LYS A 76 21.80 12.30 -6.73
CA LYS A 76 21.77 10.83 -6.60
C LYS A 76 20.98 10.33 -5.40
N LEU A 77 19.94 11.07 -5.00
CA LEU A 77 19.00 10.70 -3.95
C LEU A 77 17.72 10.10 -4.52
N LEU A 78 17.35 10.49 -5.75
CA LEU A 78 16.24 9.93 -6.51
C LEU A 78 16.72 9.34 -7.84
N LYS A 79 15.90 8.49 -8.43
CA LYS A 79 16.02 7.99 -9.80
C LYS A 79 14.71 8.26 -10.53
N ILE A 80 14.81 8.76 -11.75
CA ILE A 80 13.66 8.98 -12.64
C ILE A 80 13.78 8.00 -13.81
N SER A 81 12.71 7.25 -14.08
CA SER A 81 12.57 6.50 -15.33
C SER A 81 11.46 7.12 -16.17
N SER A 82 11.72 7.27 -17.47
CA SER A 82 10.85 8.04 -18.37
C SER A 82 10.44 7.24 -19.61
N PRO A 83 9.76 6.08 -19.46
CA PRO A 83 9.24 5.35 -20.60
C PRO A 83 8.18 6.14 -21.37
N GLU A 84 8.23 6.03 -22.69
CA GLU A 84 7.16 6.50 -23.57
C GLU A 84 5.88 5.68 -23.35
N ILE A 85 4.73 6.35 -23.45
CA ILE A 85 3.43 5.70 -23.40
C ILE A 85 3.20 4.98 -24.74
N PRO A 86 2.92 3.66 -24.74
CA PRO A 86 2.66 2.89 -25.94
C PRO A 86 1.54 3.48 -26.80
N GLU A 87 1.68 3.34 -28.12
CA GLU A 87 0.63 3.68 -29.08
C GLU A 87 -0.68 2.93 -28.75
N GLY A 88 -1.80 3.62 -28.96
CA GLY A 88 -3.15 3.12 -28.70
C GLY A 88 -3.66 3.34 -27.26
N ILE A 89 -2.78 3.72 -26.31
CA ILE A 89 -3.21 4.11 -24.97
C ILE A 89 -3.74 5.55 -24.97
N LEU A 90 -3.03 6.46 -25.64
CA LEU A 90 -3.38 7.87 -25.73
C LEU A 90 -4.34 8.16 -26.90
N PRO A 91 -5.14 9.25 -26.84
CA PRO A 91 -5.90 9.73 -27.99
C PRO A 91 -5.04 9.90 -29.25
N GLU A 92 -5.65 9.71 -30.41
CA GLU A 92 -4.99 9.91 -31.70
C GLU A 92 -4.39 11.33 -31.80
N GLY A 93 -3.14 11.44 -32.27
CA GLY A 93 -2.42 12.71 -32.34
C GLY A 93 -1.85 13.19 -31.00
N THR A 94 -1.74 12.33 -29.98
CA THR A 94 -1.04 12.65 -28.74
C THR A 94 0.08 11.65 -28.45
N LYS A 95 1.20 12.16 -27.94
CA LYS A 95 2.29 11.37 -27.37
C LYS A 95 2.43 11.72 -25.91
N GLY A 96 3.01 10.80 -25.14
CA GLY A 96 3.32 11.10 -23.77
C GLY A 96 4.40 10.23 -23.20
N THR A 97 4.94 10.71 -22.09
CA THR A 97 5.99 10.06 -21.33
C THR A 97 5.52 9.96 -19.89
N ILE A 98 5.82 8.83 -19.23
CA ILE A 98 5.55 8.68 -17.81
C ILE A 98 6.88 8.75 -17.08
N HIS A 99 7.03 9.76 -16.23
CA HIS A 99 8.14 9.92 -15.31
C HIS A 99 7.80 9.22 -14.00
N ASP A 100 8.38 8.04 -13.81
CA ASP A 100 8.35 7.33 -12.54
C ASP A 100 9.51 7.79 -11.66
N VAL A 101 9.18 8.41 -10.53
CA VAL A 101 10.14 8.98 -9.58
C VAL A 101 10.24 8.03 -8.39
N ARG A 102 11.45 7.55 -8.10
CA ARG A 102 11.71 6.67 -6.95
C ARG A 102 12.93 7.10 -6.17
N VAL A 103 12.95 6.80 -4.89
CA VAL A 103 14.20 6.87 -4.11
C VAL A 103 15.21 5.89 -4.71
N GLY A 104 16.45 6.35 -4.88
CA GLY A 104 17.52 5.53 -5.41
C GLY A 104 18.85 6.24 -5.29
N GLY A 105 19.81 5.59 -4.64
CA GLY A 105 21.17 6.11 -4.43
C GLY A 105 22.14 5.03 -3.97
N TYR A 106 23.31 5.44 -3.46
CA TYR A 106 24.33 4.50 -2.94
C TYR A 106 23.96 3.86 -1.59
N HIS A 107 22.89 4.33 -0.93
CA HIS A 107 22.41 3.84 0.36
C HIS A 107 21.09 3.10 0.21
N CYS A 108 20.68 2.35 1.24
CA CYS A 108 19.33 1.80 1.32
C CYS A 108 18.31 2.95 1.17
N ASP A 109 17.28 2.74 0.36
CA ASP A 109 16.26 3.75 0.06
C ASP A 109 15.57 4.26 1.34
N ASP A 110 15.45 3.39 2.34
CA ASP A 110 14.88 3.71 3.65
C ASP A 110 15.72 4.72 4.41
N LYS A 111 17.05 4.60 4.31
CA LYS A 111 17.98 5.53 4.91
C LYS A 111 17.90 6.90 4.24
N ILE A 112 17.88 6.93 2.90
CA ILE A 112 17.76 8.17 2.12
C ILE A 112 16.45 8.89 2.50
N TYR A 113 15.32 8.18 2.44
CA TYR A 113 14.02 8.73 2.81
C TYR A 113 13.99 9.23 4.27
N SER A 114 14.55 8.47 5.21
CA SER A 114 14.64 8.87 6.61
C SER A 114 15.54 10.09 6.83
N SER A 115 16.58 10.29 6.01
CA SER A 115 17.54 11.38 6.19
C SER A 115 17.11 12.71 5.56
N ASP A 116 16.22 12.71 4.57
CA ASP A 116 15.83 13.90 3.81
C ASP A 116 14.33 14.23 4.01
N PRO A 117 13.99 15.22 4.87
CA PRO A 117 12.60 15.63 5.10
C PRO A 117 11.87 16.08 3.84
N ALA A 118 12.56 16.72 2.89
CA ALA A 118 11.93 17.21 1.66
C ALA A 118 11.52 16.05 0.73
N ILE A 119 12.33 14.97 0.69
CA ILE A 119 11.93 13.72 0.01
C ILE A 119 10.70 13.13 0.70
N ARG A 120 10.65 13.11 2.04
CA ARG A 120 9.48 12.54 2.78
C ARG A 120 8.18 13.27 2.51
N GLU A 121 8.28 14.58 2.33
CA GLU A 121 7.13 15.45 2.09
C GLU A 121 6.56 15.26 0.68
N LYS A 122 7.42 15.06 -0.32
CA LYS A 122 7.05 15.17 -1.75
C LYS A 122 7.05 13.86 -2.54
N VAL A 123 7.75 12.82 -2.07
CA VAL A 123 7.91 11.56 -2.81
C VAL A 123 7.30 10.44 -2.00
N SER A 124 6.46 9.62 -2.63
CA SER A 124 5.89 8.44 -1.99
C SER A 124 6.82 7.22 -2.17
N GLN A 125 6.87 6.32 -1.19
CA GLN A 125 7.96 5.33 -1.08
C GLN A 125 7.60 3.92 -1.59
N LYS A 126 6.31 3.59 -1.78
CA LYS A 126 5.88 2.20 -1.98
C LYS A 126 6.20 1.68 -3.37
N LEU A 127 6.75 0.46 -3.48
CA LEU A 127 6.81 -0.35 -4.71
C LEU A 127 5.39 -0.52 -5.29
N ILE A 128 5.19 -0.34 -6.60
CA ILE A 128 3.87 -0.33 -7.24
C ILE A 128 3.82 -1.27 -8.44
N VAL A 129 2.75 -2.05 -8.56
CA VAL A 129 2.29 -2.52 -9.87
C VAL A 129 1.37 -1.46 -10.46
N LYS A 130 1.82 -0.78 -11.54
CA LYS A 130 1.07 0.30 -12.18
C LYS A 130 0.25 -0.24 -13.34
N PHE A 131 -0.97 0.27 -13.44
CA PHE A 131 -1.81 0.10 -14.60
C PHE A 131 -2.08 1.50 -15.12
N TYR A 132 -2.19 1.64 -16.43
CA TYR A 132 -2.59 2.88 -17.09
C TYR A 132 -3.74 2.54 -18.04
N MET A 133 -4.85 3.28 -17.97
CA MET A 133 -5.95 3.18 -18.94
C MET A 133 -6.49 4.57 -19.24
N LEU A 134 -5.99 5.15 -20.33
CA LEU A 134 -6.52 6.38 -20.86
C LEU A 134 -7.67 6.03 -21.80
N ARG A 135 -8.84 6.61 -21.57
CA ARG A 135 -10.03 6.35 -22.38
C ARG A 135 -9.90 7.08 -23.72
N CYS A 136 -9.95 6.32 -24.81
CA CYS A 136 -10.28 6.85 -26.14
C CYS A 136 -11.81 6.81 -26.31
N GLU A 137 -12.42 7.89 -26.82
CA GLU A 137 -13.89 8.01 -26.95
C GLU A 137 -14.52 7.05 -27.98
N LYS A 138 -13.70 6.33 -28.77
CA LYS A 138 -14.18 5.32 -29.72
C LYS A 138 -14.37 3.97 -29.01
N LYS A 139 -15.58 3.39 -29.13
CA LYS A 139 -15.97 2.05 -28.64
C LYS A 139 -15.12 0.92 -29.28
N GLN A 140 -13.84 0.81 -28.93
CA GLN A 140 -13.02 -0.34 -29.28
C GLN A 140 -12.58 -1.06 -28.01
N GLU A 141 -12.54 -2.39 -28.09
CA GLU A 141 -12.09 -3.29 -27.04
C GLU A 141 -10.76 -2.80 -26.47
N ILE A 142 -10.71 -2.67 -25.14
CA ILE A 142 -9.57 -2.10 -24.43
C ILE A 142 -8.55 -3.24 -24.22
N GLU A 143 -7.38 -3.13 -24.86
CA GLU A 143 -6.30 -4.12 -24.71
C GLU A 143 -5.39 -3.82 -23.50
N ILE A 144 -5.25 -4.85 -22.67
CA ILE A 144 -4.48 -5.01 -21.42
C ILE A 144 -2.98 -4.72 -21.47
N ARG A 145 -2.46 -3.55 -21.87
CA ARG A 145 -0.99 -3.40 -21.96
C ARG A 145 -0.34 -3.01 -20.63
N SER A 146 0.20 -4.01 -19.93
CA SER A 146 1.17 -3.80 -18.85
C SER A 146 2.38 -3.02 -19.38
N LEU A 147 2.49 -1.77 -18.96
CA LEU A 147 3.75 -1.04 -19.04
C LEU A 147 4.71 -1.66 -18.02
N LYS A 148 5.69 -2.45 -18.49
CA LYS A 148 6.82 -2.89 -17.67
C LYS A 148 7.72 -1.69 -17.34
N CYS A 149 7.24 -0.77 -16.51
CA CYS A 149 8.10 0.16 -15.79
C CYS A 149 8.80 -0.64 -14.69
N GLY A 150 10.13 -0.68 -14.67
CA GLY A 150 10.85 -1.42 -13.62
C GLY A 150 10.55 -0.87 -12.23
N ASP A 151 10.42 -1.75 -11.21
CA ASP A 151 10.18 -1.48 -9.78
C ASP A 151 9.85 -0.02 -9.43
N PRO A 152 8.66 0.47 -9.83
CA PRO A 152 8.34 1.87 -9.67
C PRO A 152 7.90 2.12 -8.24
N ARG A 153 8.29 3.26 -7.66
CA ARG A 153 7.94 3.59 -6.26
C ARG A 153 7.08 4.83 -6.19
N GLY A 154 5.81 4.65 -5.86
CA GLY A 154 4.98 5.72 -5.32
C GLY A 154 4.42 6.74 -6.32
N THR A 155 5.30 7.49 -6.99
CA THR A 155 4.96 8.76 -7.63
C THR A 155 5.18 8.69 -9.14
N SER A 156 4.16 9.08 -9.92
CA SER A 156 4.26 9.15 -11.39
C SER A 156 3.73 10.48 -11.89
N VAL A 157 4.55 11.16 -12.70
CA VAL A 157 4.13 12.33 -13.48
C VAL A 157 4.02 11.92 -14.94
N MET A 158 2.97 12.33 -15.61
CA MET A 158 2.79 12.14 -17.04
C MET A 158 3.00 13.47 -17.73
N GLU A 159 3.78 13.43 -18.81
CA GLU A 159 3.96 14.54 -19.73
C GLU A 159 3.21 14.21 -21.02
N LEU A 160 2.34 15.11 -21.49
CA LEU A 160 1.58 14.96 -22.72
C LEU A 160 1.98 16.03 -23.74
N ARG A 161 2.09 15.61 -25.00
CA ARG A 161 2.41 16.44 -26.15
C ARG A 161 1.43 16.15 -27.29
N LEU A 162 0.92 17.18 -27.94
CA LEU A 162 0.12 17.05 -29.17
C LEU A 162 1.07 16.88 -30.37
N GLU A 163 0.79 15.92 -31.24
CA GLU A 163 1.54 15.75 -32.48
C GLU A 163 1.28 16.92 -33.44
N GLY A 164 2.34 17.48 -34.02
CA GLY A 164 2.24 18.45 -35.11
C GLY A 164 2.02 19.92 -34.71
N GLY A 165 2.17 20.29 -33.43
CA GLY A 165 2.13 21.69 -33.00
C GLY A 165 3.27 22.07 -32.05
N GLU A 166 3.73 23.32 -32.10
CA GLU A 166 4.58 23.96 -31.07
C GLU A 166 3.87 24.15 -29.71
N ARG A 167 2.81 23.37 -29.45
CA ARG A 167 1.92 23.57 -28.30
C ARG A 167 2.56 23.14 -26.98
N GLU A 168 2.07 23.82 -25.95
CA GLU A 168 2.39 23.67 -24.53
C GLU A 168 2.38 22.21 -24.08
N VAL A 169 3.47 21.81 -23.43
CA VAL A 169 3.60 20.52 -22.74
C VAL A 169 2.69 20.55 -21.52
N VAL A 170 1.82 19.55 -21.39
CA VAL A 170 0.95 19.42 -20.22
C VAL A 170 1.53 18.34 -19.31
N GLN A 171 1.88 18.72 -18.08
CA GLN A 171 2.27 17.77 -17.04
C GLN A 171 1.11 17.54 -16.06
N ASP A 172 0.97 16.30 -15.61
CA ASP A 172 0.00 15.92 -14.59
C ASP A 172 0.52 14.79 -13.71
N THR A 173 0.13 14.77 -12.43
CA THR A 173 0.44 13.64 -11.55
C THR A 173 -0.60 12.54 -11.75
N VAL A 174 -0.16 11.38 -12.25
CA VAL A 174 -1.08 10.27 -12.54
C VAL A 174 -1.28 9.35 -11.34
N ILE A 175 -0.22 9.13 -10.56
CA ILE A 175 -0.25 8.26 -9.38
C ILE A 175 0.56 8.95 -8.29
N TYR A 176 -0.05 9.09 -7.12
CA TYR A 176 0.64 9.50 -5.90
C TYR A 176 0.34 8.49 -4.81
N GLY A 177 1.29 7.59 -4.53
CA GLY A 177 1.12 6.56 -3.53
C GLY A 177 1.13 7.10 -2.10
N ASN A 178 0.86 6.23 -1.12
CA ASN A 178 0.99 6.60 0.28
C ASN A 178 2.41 7.06 0.63
N ARG A 179 2.50 8.10 1.45
CA ARG A 179 3.75 8.46 2.14
C ARG A 179 4.27 7.26 2.92
N LYS A 180 5.59 7.19 3.10
CA LYS A 180 6.16 6.17 3.99
C LYS A 180 5.58 6.37 5.39
N PHE A 181 5.10 5.28 5.96
CA PHE A 181 4.89 5.16 7.39
C PHE A 181 5.71 3.97 7.90
N THR A 182 6.07 4.03 9.16
CA THR A 182 6.91 3.03 9.80
C THR A 182 6.05 2.12 10.67
N GLY A 183 6.62 0.98 11.02
CA GLY A 183 6.08 0.14 12.05
C GLY A 183 6.66 0.47 13.40
N ASP A 184 6.14 -0.24 14.36
CA ASP A 184 6.66 -0.30 15.69
C ASP A 184 8.00 -1.07 15.73
N ILE A 185 8.69 -1.04 16.87
CA ILE A 185 9.94 -1.79 17.06
C ILE A 185 9.72 -3.26 16.66
N GLY A 186 10.61 -3.79 15.81
CA GLY A 186 10.56 -5.16 15.28
C GLY A 186 9.73 -5.34 14.00
N ASP A 187 9.02 -4.31 13.53
CA ASP A 187 8.22 -4.39 12.29
C ASP A 187 8.96 -3.97 11.02
N GLU A 188 10.12 -3.33 11.15
CA GLU A 188 10.94 -2.94 9.99
C GLU A 188 11.67 -4.16 9.41
N ASP A 189 11.71 -4.21 8.09
CA ASP A 189 12.29 -5.33 7.34
C ASP A 189 13.84 -5.27 7.30
N ASP A 190 14.42 -4.13 7.66
CA ASP A 190 15.86 -3.88 7.59
C ASP A 190 16.61 -4.40 8.84
N ASP A 191 17.91 -4.67 8.68
CA ASP A 191 18.82 -5.07 9.76
C ASP A 191 19.02 -3.95 10.80
N THR A 192 18.63 -2.71 10.47
CA THR A 192 18.68 -1.56 11.37
C THR A 192 17.28 -1.29 11.92
N GLN A 193 17.02 -1.76 13.14
CA GLN A 193 15.88 -1.29 13.90
C GLN A 193 16.15 0.10 14.49
N PRO A 194 15.11 0.92 14.69
CA PRO A 194 15.27 2.19 15.38
C PRO A 194 15.84 1.98 16.79
N GLU A 195 16.80 2.81 17.19
CA GLU A 195 17.41 2.76 18.53
C GLU A 195 16.41 3.06 19.66
N SER A 196 15.30 3.72 19.32
CA SER A 196 14.25 4.06 20.26
C SER A 196 12.86 4.02 19.60
N ASN A 197 11.85 3.84 20.46
CA ASN A 197 10.43 3.99 20.10
C ASN A 197 10.08 5.41 19.63
N GLY A 198 11.00 6.37 19.54
CA GLY A 198 10.69 7.73 19.09
C GLY A 198 10.77 7.93 17.58
N GLN A 199 11.41 7.02 16.83
CA GLN A 199 11.69 7.29 15.40
C GLN A 199 10.44 7.36 14.52
N TRP A 200 9.33 6.78 14.94
CA TRP A 200 8.07 6.86 14.19
C TRP A 200 7.41 8.24 14.25
N LYS A 201 7.72 9.02 15.29
CA LYS A 201 7.15 10.37 15.47
C LYS A 201 7.42 11.30 14.29
N LYS A 202 8.57 11.14 13.61
CA LYS A 202 8.94 11.97 12.44
C LYS A 202 8.06 11.72 11.19
N TYR A 203 7.23 10.67 11.20
CA TYR A 203 6.26 10.36 10.15
C TYR A 203 4.85 10.82 10.50
N PHE A 204 4.63 11.34 11.71
CA PHE A 204 3.37 11.96 12.07
C PHE A 204 3.39 13.45 11.73
N LEU A 205 2.22 14.00 11.44
CA LEU A 205 2.00 15.43 11.21
C LEU A 205 1.80 16.19 12.53
N LYS A 206 1.37 15.49 13.59
CA LYS A 206 1.09 15.99 14.93
C LYS A 206 1.52 14.97 15.98
N ASP A 207 1.59 15.35 17.26
CA ASP A 207 1.90 14.36 18.29
C ASP A 207 0.79 13.30 18.39
N MET A 208 1.17 12.05 18.70
CA MET A 208 0.21 10.94 18.81
C MET A 208 -0.85 11.19 19.88
N ASP A 209 -0.53 11.97 20.91
CA ASP A 209 -1.43 12.35 22.00
C ASP A 209 -2.54 13.32 21.54
N GLU A 210 -2.43 13.90 20.34
CA GLU A 210 -3.50 14.67 19.69
C GLU A 210 -4.52 13.78 18.95
N ALA A 211 -4.28 12.46 18.90
CA ALA A 211 -5.25 11.54 18.34
C ALA A 211 -6.46 11.42 19.28
N HIS A 212 -7.65 11.57 18.71
CA HIS A 212 -8.91 11.31 19.40
C HIS A 212 -9.32 9.84 19.25
N GLN A 213 -9.21 9.31 18.03
CA GLN A 213 -9.61 7.95 17.68
C GLN A 213 -8.60 7.31 16.74
N VAL A 214 -8.62 5.98 16.66
CA VAL A 214 -7.75 5.21 15.76
C VAL A 214 -8.56 4.22 14.96
N VAL A 215 -8.41 4.27 13.64
CA VAL A 215 -8.97 3.25 12.73
C VAL A 215 -7.95 2.13 12.57
N CYS A 216 -8.30 0.94 13.07
CA CYS A 216 -7.46 -0.25 13.04
C CYS A 216 -7.86 -1.11 11.85
N MET A 217 -7.07 -1.06 10.77
CA MET A 217 -7.36 -1.74 9.51
C MET A 217 -6.51 -3.01 9.37
N LYS A 218 -7.11 -4.14 8.99
CA LYS A 218 -6.35 -5.37 8.69
C LYS A 218 -5.27 -5.11 7.64
N LYS A 219 -4.04 -5.50 7.96
CA LYS A 219 -2.92 -5.41 7.03
C LYS A 219 -3.01 -6.58 6.05
N ILE A 220 -3.47 -6.29 4.84
CA ILE A 220 -3.56 -7.28 3.76
C ILE A 220 -2.14 -7.70 3.35
N ASN A 221 -1.91 -9.01 3.25
CA ASN A 221 -0.60 -9.59 2.94
C ASN A 221 -0.42 -9.84 1.44
N GLY A 222 -0.31 -8.76 0.68
CA GLY A 222 -0.16 -8.80 -0.78
C GLY A 222 0.95 -7.89 -1.28
N ASP A 223 0.82 -7.48 -2.55
CA ASP A 223 1.66 -6.46 -3.15
C ASP A 223 0.90 -5.14 -3.23
N ALA A 224 1.60 -4.02 -3.03
CA ALA A 224 0.96 -2.72 -3.17
C ALA A 224 0.63 -2.42 -4.64
N ALA A 225 -0.58 -1.90 -4.86
CA ALA A 225 -1.10 -1.50 -6.17
C ALA A 225 -1.77 -0.12 -6.07
N HIS A 226 -1.80 0.62 -7.18
CA HIS A 226 -2.45 1.93 -7.22
C HIS A 226 -3.16 2.14 -8.55
N PHE A 227 -4.26 2.88 -8.51
CA PHE A 227 -4.96 3.32 -9.72
C PHE A 227 -5.58 4.71 -9.51
N SER A 228 -5.82 5.45 -10.57
CA SER A 228 -6.39 6.81 -10.53
C SER A 228 -7.45 6.98 -11.61
N GLY A 229 -8.12 8.12 -11.70
CA GLY A 229 -9.21 8.35 -12.67
C GLY A 229 -8.79 8.17 -14.14
N ARG A 230 -7.48 8.20 -14.40
CA ARG A 230 -6.84 7.98 -15.71
C ARG A 230 -6.34 6.53 -15.90
N CYS A 231 -6.65 5.63 -14.97
CA CYS A 231 -6.45 4.20 -15.08
C CYS A 231 -7.51 3.43 -14.30
N VAL A 232 -8.37 2.71 -14.99
CA VAL A 232 -9.31 1.77 -14.37
C VAL A 232 -8.82 0.34 -14.64
N TRP A 233 -8.97 -0.57 -13.68
CA TRP A 233 -8.53 -1.97 -13.79
C TRP A 233 -9.64 -2.90 -14.33
N ASP A 234 -9.28 -4.00 -15.00
CA ASP A 234 -10.09 -5.12 -15.53
C ASP A 234 -11.00 -5.84 -14.49
N THR A 235 -10.86 -5.51 -13.21
CA THR A 235 -11.61 -6.05 -12.08
C THR A 235 -12.73 -5.10 -11.69
N LEU A 236 -12.67 -3.85 -12.15
CA LEU A 236 -13.74 -2.87 -12.01
C LEU A 236 -14.96 -3.10 -12.94
N PRO A 237 -14.92 -3.86 -14.05
CA PRO A 237 -16.12 -4.32 -14.77
C PRO A 237 -17.05 -5.18 -13.91
N ALA A 238 -16.57 -5.75 -12.79
CA ALA A 238 -17.45 -6.39 -11.81
C ALA A 238 -18.32 -5.37 -11.06
N LEU A 239 -17.96 -4.08 -11.08
CA LEU A 239 -18.84 -3.01 -10.61
C LEU A 239 -19.95 -2.81 -11.65
N GLY A 240 -21.20 -2.76 -11.20
CA GLY A 240 -22.29 -2.36 -12.07
C GLY A 240 -22.06 -0.96 -12.66
N ASP A 241 -22.53 -0.72 -13.88
CA ASP A 241 -22.28 0.51 -14.66
C ASP A 241 -22.42 1.81 -13.86
N LYS A 242 -23.44 1.89 -12.97
CA LYS A 242 -23.65 3.08 -12.13
C LYS A 242 -22.49 3.31 -11.15
N HIS A 243 -22.04 2.28 -10.44
CA HIS A 243 -20.94 2.38 -9.48
C HIS A 243 -19.61 2.62 -10.17
N TYR A 244 -19.41 1.98 -11.32
CA TYR A 244 -18.25 2.21 -12.17
C TYR A 244 -18.15 3.67 -12.62
N ARG A 245 -19.23 4.23 -13.20
CA ARG A 245 -19.27 5.63 -13.63
C ARG A 245 -19.09 6.60 -12.46
N PHE A 246 -19.70 6.29 -11.32
CA PHE A 246 -19.49 7.08 -10.10
C PHE A 246 -18.01 7.09 -9.70
N LEU A 247 -17.36 5.93 -9.60
CA LEU A 247 -15.96 5.84 -9.19
C LEU A 247 -15.03 6.58 -10.17
N GLN A 248 -15.30 6.48 -11.47
CA GLN A 248 -14.58 7.25 -12.50
C GLN A 248 -14.76 8.75 -12.30
N LYS A 249 -16.01 9.21 -12.13
CA LYS A 249 -16.32 10.62 -11.88
C LYS A 249 -15.65 11.11 -10.60
N PHE A 250 -15.71 10.33 -9.52
CA PHE A 250 -15.08 10.63 -8.25
C PHE A 250 -13.57 10.83 -8.40
N LEU A 251 -12.87 9.86 -8.97
CA LEU A 251 -11.42 9.93 -9.16
C LEU A 251 -11.01 11.05 -10.12
N HIS A 252 -11.81 11.32 -11.15
CA HIS A 252 -11.54 12.41 -12.09
C HIS A 252 -11.71 13.78 -11.44
N LEU A 253 -12.77 13.98 -10.66
CA LEU A 253 -13.04 15.28 -10.04
C LEU A 253 -12.11 15.57 -8.83
N THR A 254 -11.65 14.53 -8.14
CA THR A 254 -10.80 14.67 -6.94
C THR A 254 -9.30 14.57 -7.24
N ASN A 255 -8.91 14.07 -8.42
CA ASN A 255 -7.52 13.70 -8.76
C ASN A 255 -6.84 12.81 -7.69
N CYS A 256 -7.62 12.11 -6.87
CA CYS A 256 -7.10 11.18 -5.88
C CYS A 256 -6.53 9.93 -6.55
N THR A 257 -5.59 9.30 -5.86
CA THR A 257 -5.10 7.96 -6.23
C THR A 257 -5.68 6.94 -5.26
N ALA A 258 -6.34 5.92 -5.80
CA ALA A 258 -6.77 4.76 -5.04
C ALA A 258 -5.56 3.91 -4.66
N ILE A 259 -5.48 3.55 -3.39
CA ILE A 259 -4.40 2.76 -2.80
C ILE A 259 -4.94 1.36 -2.58
N CYS A 260 -4.23 0.37 -3.05
CA CYS A 260 -4.68 -1.01 -3.04
C CYS A 260 -3.60 -1.96 -2.58
N GLU A 261 -4.03 -3.15 -2.17
CA GLU A 261 -3.20 -4.34 -2.04
C GLU A 261 -3.75 -5.42 -2.97
N ILE A 262 -2.88 -6.07 -3.76
CA ILE A 262 -3.24 -7.21 -4.60
C ILE A 262 -2.76 -8.51 -3.96
N LEU A 263 -3.70 -9.40 -3.69
CA LEU A 263 -3.44 -10.77 -3.26
C LEU A 263 -3.22 -11.64 -4.49
N GLN A 264 -2.08 -12.33 -4.57
CA GLN A 264 -1.70 -13.17 -5.71
C GLN A 264 -1.48 -14.63 -5.25
N PRO A 265 -2.40 -15.57 -5.52
CA PRO A 265 -2.25 -16.96 -5.08
C PRO A 265 -1.03 -17.69 -5.70
N GLU A 266 -0.51 -17.19 -6.82
CA GLU A 266 0.70 -17.75 -7.45
C GLU A 266 2.02 -17.14 -6.96
N ASN A 267 1.96 -16.03 -6.23
CA ASN A 267 3.11 -15.33 -5.69
C ASN A 267 2.78 -14.86 -4.26
N GLN A 268 2.73 -15.83 -3.35
CA GLN A 268 2.26 -15.59 -1.99
C GLN A 268 3.37 -15.04 -1.11
N HIS A 269 2.98 -14.24 -0.11
CA HIS A 269 3.89 -13.74 0.90
C HIS A 269 4.06 -14.75 2.05
N ILE A 270 3.37 -14.54 3.17
CA ILE A 270 3.43 -15.41 4.36
C ILE A 270 2.08 -16.04 4.65
N MET A 271 0.99 -15.32 4.37
CA MET A 271 -0.37 -15.86 4.51
C MET A 271 -0.69 -16.81 3.36
N ASN A 272 -1.34 -17.93 3.67
CA ASN A 272 -1.77 -18.89 2.67
C ASN A 272 -3.00 -18.36 1.90
N LEU A 273 -2.83 -18.18 0.60
CA LEU A 273 -3.83 -17.67 -0.33
C LEU A 273 -4.37 -18.76 -1.27
N SER A 274 -4.07 -20.04 -1.02
CA SER A 274 -4.49 -21.17 -1.88
C SER A 274 -6.01 -21.32 -2.04
N ALA A 275 -6.80 -20.75 -1.13
CA ALA A 275 -8.25 -20.67 -1.26
C ALA A 275 -8.73 -19.67 -2.34
N LEU A 276 -7.84 -18.82 -2.85
CA LEU A 276 -8.16 -17.87 -3.92
C LEU A 276 -7.90 -18.50 -5.29
N GLU A 277 -8.95 -18.61 -6.10
CA GLU A 277 -8.84 -19.10 -7.48
C GLU A 277 -8.13 -18.11 -8.43
N LYS A 278 -8.16 -16.81 -8.08
CA LYS A 278 -7.60 -15.73 -8.90
C LYS A 278 -7.12 -14.57 -8.02
N PRO A 279 -6.25 -13.69 -8.55
CA PRO A 279 -5.83 -12.49 -7.81
C PRO A 279 -7.01 -11.65 -7.34
N ARG A 280 -6.89 -11.05 -6.15
CA ARG A 280 -7.94 -10.22 -5.54
C ARG A 280 -7.37 -8.86 -5.15
N LEU A 281 -8.07 -7.80 -5.54
CA LEU A 281 -7.70 -6.43 -5.23
C LEU A 281 -8.48 -5.95 -3.99
N HIS A 282 -7.75 -5.48 -2.98
CA HIS A 282 -8.30 -4.80 -1.80
C HIS A 282 -8.02 -3.31 -1.92
N VAL A 283 -9.06 -2.47 -1.88
CA VAL A 283 -8.89 -1.02 -1.86
C VAL A 283 -8.81 -0.55 -0.42
N LEU A 284 -7.73 0.16 -0.08
CA LEU A 284 -7.36 0.58 1.26
C LEU A 284 -7.81 2.02 1.56
N GLY A 285 -7.91 2.85 0.53
CA GLY A 285 -8.28 4.26 0.67
C GLY A 285 -7.79 5.09 -0.51
N PHE A 286 -7.66 6.39 -0.28
CA PHE A 286 -7.21 7.36 -1.28
C PHE A 286 -6.12 8.29 -0.73
N THR A 287 -5.13 8.59 -1.55
CA THR A 287 -4.20 9.70 -1.34
C THR A 287 -4.69 10.97 -2.03
N PRO A 288 -4.32 12.15 -1.51
CA PRO A 288 -4.59 13.41 -2.17
C PRO A 288 -3.81 13.52 -3.49
N PRO A 289 -4.18 14.45 -4.38
CA PRO A 289 -3.33 14.81 -5.51
C PRO A 289 -1.95 15.33 -5.02
N ALA A 290 -0.87 15.00 -5.73
CA ALA A 290 0.48 15.41 -5.33
C ALA A 290 0.68 16.91 -5.46
N GLY A 291 1.35 17.55 -4.50
CA GLY A 291 1.70 18.96 -4.54
C GLY A 291 0.59 19.92 -4.07
N ASP A 292 -0.56 19.37 -3.68
CA ASP A 292 -1.62 20.07 -2.94
C ASP A 292 -2.12 19.20 -1.77
N GLU A 293 -1.18 18.54 -1.10
CA GLU A 293 -1.49 17.75 0.09
C GLU A 293 -1.96 18.66 1.22
N ASP A 294 -3.04 18.25 1.90
CA ASP A 294 -3.41 18.86 3.17
C ASP A 294 -2.28 18.62 4.19
N PRO A 295 -1.58 19.66 4.66
CA PRO A 295 -0.46 19.48 5.58
C PRO A 295 -0.90 18.95 6.95
N THR A 296 -2.21 18.89 7.20
CA THR A 296 -2.81 18.36 8.42
C THR A 296 -3.27 16.91 8.28
N SER A 297 -3.24 16.31 7.08
CA SER A 297 -3.68 14.93 6.87
C SER A 297 -2.80 14.11 5.93
N LEU A 298 -2.51 12.87 6.31
CA LEU A 298 -1.70 11.92 5.53
C LEU A 298 -2.48 11.19 4.43
N VAL A 299 -3.81 11.25 4.45
CA VAL A 299 -4.71 10.63 3.46
C VAL A 299 -5.74 11.63 2.98
N ALA A 300 -6.41 11.36 1.85
CA ALA A 300 -7.37 12.31 1.29
C ALA A 300 -8.66 12.44 2.13
N PHE A 301 -9.09 11.34 2.75
CA PHE A 301 -10.38 11.21 3.41
C PHE A 301 -10.26 10.33 4.66
N PRO A 302 -11.12 10.52 5.68
CA PRO A 302 -11.15 9.65 6.85
C PRO A 302 -11.25 8.16 6.45
N PRO A 303 -10.36 7.28 6.95
CA PRO A 303 -10.24 5.91 6.44
C PRO A 303 -11.53 5.10 6.58
N HIS A 304 -12.21 5.16 7.73
CA HIS A 304 -13.39 4.33 7.99
C HIS A 304 -14.59 4.73 7.10
N HIS A 305 -14.83 6.03 6.89
CA HIS A 305 -15.81 6.51 5.91
C HIS A 305 -15.47 6.10 4.47
N THR A 306 -14.19 6.16 4.12
CA THR A 306 -13.70 5.75 2.79
C THR A 306 -13.95 4.27 2.55
N LEU A 307 -13.59 3.40 3.50
CA LEU A 307 -13.83 1.96 3.40
C LEU A 307 -15.32 1.64 3.30
N HIS A 308 -16.17 2.37 4.02
CA HIS A 308 -17.61 2.21 3.91
C HIS A 308 -18.12 2.58 2.50
N LEU A 309 -17.72 3.72 1.95
CA LEU A 309 -18.07 4.12 0.59
C LEU A 309 -17.63 3.07 -0.44
N LEU A 310 -16.37 2.62 -0.36
CA LEU A 310 -15.81 1.63 -1.27
C LEU A 310 -16.56 0.28 -1.18
N SER A 311 -16.90 -0.17 0.02
CA SER A 311 -17.75 -1.34 0.23
C SER A 311 -19.14 -1.15 -0.40
N CYS A 312 -19.74 0.04 -0.26
CA CYS A 312 -21.03 0.37 -0.88
C CYS A 312 -20.98 0.34 -2.41
N LEU A 313 -19.83 0.64 -3.02
CA LEU A 313 -19.60 0.46 -4.46
C LEU A 313 -19.50 -1.02 -4.88
N GLY A 314 -19.22 -1.92 -3.94
CA GLY A 314 -18.98 -3.34 -4.20
C GLY A 314 -17.50 -3.70 -4.35
N LEU A 315 -16.60 -2.79 -3.99
CA LEU A 315 -15.17 -3.08 -3.93
C LEU A 315 -14.85 -3.92 -2.68
N THR A 316 -13.83 -4.77 -2.79
CA THR A 316 -13.31 -5.49 -1.63
C THR A 316 -12.44 -4.54 -0.82
N VAL A 317 -12.71 -4.46 0.48
CA VAL A 317 -11.97 -3.61 1.43
C VAL A 317 -11.48 -4.46 2.61
N PRO A 318 -10.40 -4.08 3.29
CA PRO A 318 -10.00 -4.73 4.53
C PRO A 318 -11.07 -4.59 5.62
N ALA A 319 -11.15 -5.59 6.50
CA ALA A 319 -11.88 -5.43 7.76
C ALA A 319 -11.19 -4.36 8.61
N HIS A 320 -11.97 -3.63 9.39
CA HIS A 320 -11.47 -2.60 10.29
C HIS A 320 -12.35 -2.45 11.52
N THR A 321 -11.77 -1.87 12.56
CA THR A 321 -12.46 -1.40 13.76
C THR A 321 -12.04 0.04 14.06
N VAL A 322 -12.78 0.72 14.92
CA VAL A 322 -12.44 2.04 15.44
C VAL A 322 -12.33 1.94 16.96
N ILE A 323 -11.23 2.41 17.51
CA ILE A 323 -10.94 2.42 18.95
C ILE A 323 -10.63 3.84 19.41
N GLN A 324 -10.71 4.07 20.73
CA GLN A 324 -10.26 5.33 21.32
C GLN A 324 -8.74 5.37 21.39
N ALA A 325 -8.15 6.58 21.35
CA ALA A 325 -6.70 6.74 21.38
C ALA A 325 -6.05 6.13 22.65
N GLU A 326 -6.75 6.17 23.79
CA GLU A 326 -6.31 5.56 25.05
C GLU A 326 -6.17 4.03 25.00
N ASP A 327 -6.87 3.36 24.08
CA ASP A 327 -6.86 1.90 23.93
C ASP A 327 -5.73 1.38 23.04
N VAL A 328 -4.99 2.27 22.37
CA VAL A 328 -4.01 1.91 21.33
C VAL A 328 -2.95 0.95 21.83
N GLN A 329 -2.42 1.17 23.04
CA GLN A 329 -1.34 0.33 23.57
C GLN A 329 -1.81 -1.11 23.80
N ARG A 330 -2.97 -1.26 24.46
CA ARG A 330 -3.61 -2.57 24.67
C ARG A 330 -3.90 -3.25 23.33
N HIS A 331 -4.52 -2.53 22.40
CA HIS A 331 -4.87 -3.05 21.08
C HIS A 331 -3.63 -3.55 20.30
N ARG A 332 -2.50 -2.84 20.39
CA ARG A 332 -1.23 -3.26 19.78
C ARG A 332 -0.66 -4.53 20.40
N GLU A 333 -0.70 -4.66 21.72
CA GLU A 333 -0.30 -5.89 22.41
C GLU A 333 -1.18 -7.08 22.00
N GLU A 334 -2.49 -6.84 21.85
CA GLU A 334 -3.43 -7.87 21.38
C GLU A 334 -3.16 -8.29 19.93
N ILE A 335 -2.81 -7.36 19.04
CA ILE A 335 -2.33 -7.68 17.69
C ILE A 335 -1.07 -8.54 17.76
N ARG A 336 -0.07 -8.18 18.57
CA ARG A 336 1.19 -8.93 18.70
C ARG A 336 0.92 -10.38 19.11
N GLN A 337 0.01 -10.57 20.06
CA GLN A 337 -0.47 -11.87 20.57
C GLN A 337 -1.37 -12.63 19.58
N GLY A 338 -1.74 -12.04 18.44
CA GLY A 338 -2.62 -12.68 17.45
C GLY A 338 -4.08 -12.77 17.89
N LYS A 339 -4.50 -12.03 18.94
CA LYS A 339 -5.89 -12.05 19.43
C LYS A 339 -6.89 -11.53 18.41
N HIS A 340 -6.45 -10.69 17.48
CA HIS A 340 -7.32 -10.17 16.42
C HIS A 340 -7.37 -11.07 15.18
N GLY A 341 -6.64 -12.18 15.18
CA GLY A 341 -6.55 -13.07 14.05
C GLY A 341 -5.26 -13.87 14.10
N TYR A 342 -5.39 -15.15 14.41
CA TYR A 342 -4.29 -16.09 14.28
C TYR A 342 -3.96 -16.29 12.79
N ARG A 343 -2.67 -16.35 12.45
CA ARG A 343 -2.15 -16.41 11.06
C ARG A 343 -2.46 -15.20 10.18
N GLU A 344 -2.64 -14.03 10.79
CA GLU A 344 -2.72 -12.76 10.08
C GLU A 344 -1.39 -12.00 10.14
N GLU A 345 -1.15 -11.12 9.17
CA GLU A 345 0.03 -10.26 9.19
C GLU A 345 -0.02 -9.25 10.35
N GLY A 346 -1.19 -8.68 10.63
CA GLY A 346 -1.39 -7.66 11.65
C GLY A 346 -2.30 -6.55 11.16
N GLU A 347 -2.09 -5.33 11.63
CA GLU A 347 -2.95 -4.18 11.34
C GLU A 347 -2.14 -2.91 11.03
N VAL A 348 -2.80 -1.97 10.34
CA VAL A 348 -2.35 -0.59 10.16
C VAL A 348 -3.31 0.30 10.93
N LEU A 349 -2.75 1.07 11.85
CA LEU A 349 -3.46 1.98 12.74
C LEU A 349 -3.38 3.39 12.17
N TYR A 350 -4.53 3.98 11.85
CA TYR A 350 -4.67 5.34 11.35
C TYR A 350 -5.12 6.25 12.49
N PHE A 351 -4.26 7.14 12.95
CA PHE A 351 -4.51 8.05 14.07
C PHE A 351 -5.25 9.28 13.54
N LEU A 352 -6.45 9.53 14.06
CA LEU A 352 -7.30 10.65 13.66
C LEU A 352 -7.40 11.67 14.79
N ASP A 353 -7.25 12.95 14.47
CA ASP A 353 -7.56 14.04 15.41
C ASP A 353 -9.08 14.27 15.55
N GLU A 354 -9.48 15.25 16.35
CA GLU A 354 -10.89 15.63 16.57
C GLU A 354 -11.62 16.05 15.29
N SER A 355 -10.89 16.50 14.25
CA SER A 355 -11.42 16.87 12.93
C SER A 355 -11.34 15.72 11.92
N GLU A 356 -11.08 14.51 12.42
CA GLU A 356 -10.88 13.28 11.65
C GLU A 356 -9.76 13.32 10.61
N LYS A 357 -8.78 14.21 10.81
CA LYS A 357 -7.59 14.24 9.96
C LYS A 357 -6.66 13.12 10.39
N THR A 358 -6.19 12.32 9.43
CA THR A 358 -5.17 11.31 9.71
C THR A 358 -3.82 11.96 9.96
N ILE A 359 -3.45 12.09 11.22
CA ILE A 359 -2.19 12.72 11.66
C ILE A 359 -1.02 11.73 11.69
N GLY A 360 -1.29 10.43 11.68
CA GLY A 360 -0.26 9.39 11.76
C GLY A 360 -0.73 8.03 11.29
N LEU A 361 0.22 7.20 10.84
CA LEU A 361 0.00 5.80 10.52
C LEU A 361 1.09 4.95 11.19
N VAL A 362 0.69 3.83 11.80
CA VAL A 362 1.62 2.84 12.36
C VAL A 362 1.20 1.44 11.93
N LYS A 363 2.13 0.63 11.42
CA LYS A 363 1.89 -0.81 11.24
C LYS A 363 2.27 -1.55 12.51
N THR A 364 1.47 -2.53 12.91
CA THR A 364 1.77 -3.46 14.00
C THR A 364 1.54 -4.88 13.48
N LYS A 365 2.60 -5.69 13.39
CA LYS A 365 2.52 -7.07 12.90
C LYS A 365 2.36 -8.07 14.04
N THR A 366 1.78 -9.23 13.76
CA THR A 366 1.76 -10.34 14.74
C THR A 366 3.17 -10.90 14.92
N VAL A 367 3.49 -11.45 16.11
CA VAL A 367 4.79 -12.13 16.30
C VAL A 367 4.92 -13.32 15.36
N TRP A 368 3.82 -14.07 15.18
CA TRP A 368 3.73 -15.18 14.22
C TRP A 368 4.22 -14.76 12.81
N TYR A 369 3.71 -13.64 12.29
CA TYR A 369 4.10 -13.18 10.96
C TYR A 369 5.56 -12.78 10.88
N ILE A 370 6.08 -12.06 11.89
CA ILE A 370 7.47 -11.61 11.94
C ILE A 370 8.42 -12.80 11.92
N MET A 371 8.15 -13.82 12.75
CA MET A 371 8.98 -15.02 12.85
C MET A 371 8.97 -15.83 11.55
N LEU A 372 7.80 -16.04 10.94
CA LEU A 372 7.70 -16.74 9.67
C LEU A 372 8.34 -15.99 8.51
N ARG A 373 8.19 -14.66 8.45
CA ARG A 373 8.86 -13.84 7.44
C ARG A 373 10.37 -13.97 7.54
N ALA A 374 10.91 -13.85 8.75
CA ALA A 374 12.34 -14.00 9.00
C ALA A 374 12.85 -15.40 8.59
N LEU A 375 12.09 -16.46 8.93
CA LEU A 375 12.42 -17.83 8.54
C LEU A 375 12.39 -18.02 7.02
N ARG A 376 11.33 -17.55 6.34
CA ARG A 376 11.22 -17.61 4.87
C ARG A 376 12.44 -17.01 4.19
N GLU A 377 12.85 -15.82 4.60
CA GLU A 377 14.00 -15.14 3.98
C GLU A 377 15.30 -15.93 4.17
N LYS A 378 15.54 -16.51 5.35
CA LYS A 378 16.72 -17.37 5.58
C LYS A 378 16.68 -18.62 4.71
N VAL A 379 15.54 -19.30 4.63
CA VAL A 379 15.38 -20.53 3.86
C VAL A 379 15.49 -20.26 2.36
N ALA A 380 14.74 -19.28 1.83
CA ALA A 380 14.78 -18.92 0.41
C ALA A 380 16.21 -18.56 -0.03
N TYR A 381 16.94 -17.80 0.79
CA TYR A 381 18.32 -17.45 0.52
C TYR A 381 19.29 -18.65 0.58
N ALA A 382 19.13 -19.53 1.57
CA ALA A 382 20.02 -20.67 1.77
C ALA A 382 19.94 -21.71 0.65
N PHE A 383 18.76 -21.88 0.05
CA PHE A 383 18.50 -22.92 -0.96
C PHE A 383 18.50 -22.41 -2.42
N HIS A 384 18.73 -21.13 -2.67
CA HIS A 384 18.72 -20.55 -4.01
C HIS A 384 19.79 -21.14 -4.96
N LYS A 385 19.42 -21.35 -6.24
CA LYS A 385 20.21 -22.01 -7.31
C LYS A 385 21.66 -21.54 -7.45
N SER A 386 21.90 -20.23 -7.36
CA SER A 386 23.26 -19.66 -7.49
C SER A 386 24.25 -20.14 -6.42
N ARG A 387 23.78 -20.85 -5.38
CA ARG A 387 24.60 -21.43 -4.32
C ARG A 387 24.58 -22.96 -4.26
N GLN A 388 23.94 -23.62 -5.23
CA GLN A 388 23.84 -25.10 -5.27
C GLN A 388 25.19 -25.83 -5.41
N GLN A 389 26.27 -25.14 -5.77
CA GLN A 389 27.62 -25.74 -5.76
C GLN A 389 28.19 -25.95 -4.34
N GLN A 390 27.58 -25.35 -3.31
CA GLN A 390 27.89 -25.67 -1.92
C GLN A 390 26.81 -26.61 -1.40
N GLN A 391 27.19 -27.85 -1.07
CA GLN A 391 26.31 -28.79 -0.37
C GLN A 391 25.57 -28.07 0.76
N HIS A 392 24.24 -28.11 0.67
CA HIS A 392 23.28 -27.46 1.54
C HIS A 392 23.64 -27.62 3.03
N ASN A 393 24.27 -26.60 3.63
CA ASN A 393 24.52 -26.64 5.06
C ASN A 393 23.26 -26.14 5.79
N ALA A 394 22.30 -27.06 5.95
CA ALA A 394 21.11 -26.86 6.77
C ALA A 394 21.48 -26.31 8.15
N GLU A 395 22.58 -26.78 8.75
CA GLU A 395 23.06 -26.30 10.06
C GLU A 395 23.38 -24.80 10.03
N LYS A 396 24.06 -24.32 8.98
CA LYS A 396 24.32 -22.88 8.80
C LYS A 396 23.03 -22.07 8.65
N CYS A 397 22.04 -22.61 7.95
CA CYS A 397 20.73 -21.96 7.84
C CYS A 397 20.02 -21.93 9.20
N ILE A 398 20.08 -23.01 9.98
CA ILE A 398 19.53 -23.11 11.34
C ILE A 398 20.17 -22.08 12.26
N SER A 399 21.51 -22.04 12.34
CA SER A 399 22.21 -21.05 13.17
C SER A 399 21.90 -19.62 12.72
N GLY A 400 21.77 -19.38 11.41
CA GLY A 400 21.39 -18.08 10.86
C GLY A 400 19.95 -17.67 11.20
N ALA A 401 19.02 -18.62 11.27
CA ALA A 401 17.63 -18.38 11.70
C ALA A 401 17.55 -18.13 13.20
N HIS A 402 18.22 -18.95 14.02
CA HIS A 402 18.28 -18.79 15.48
C HIS A 402 18.83 -17.43 15.89
N ARG A 403 19.95 -17.02 15.31
CA ARG A 403 20.53 -15.70 15.55
C ARG A 403 19.54 -14.58 15.17
N ARG A 404 18.81 -14.73 14.07
CA ARG A 404 17.80 -13.74 13.67
C ARG A 404 16.63 -13.70 14.66
N PHE A 405 16.20 -14.84 15.19
CA PHE A 405 15.15 -14.89 16.21
C PHE A 405 15.59 -14.25 17.53
N GLU A 406 16.84 -14.42 17.92
CA GLU A 406 17.41 -13.72 19.08
C GLU A 406 17.47 -12.20 18.87
N GLU A 407 17.84 -11.75 17.66
CA GLU A 407 17.76 -10.33 17.30
C GLU A 407 16.32 -9.80 17.42
N ILE A 408 15.34 -10.54 16.88
CA ILE A 408 13.92 -10.18 16.97
C ILE A 408 13.44 -10.14 18.42
N ASN A 409 13.85 -11.09 19.26
CA ASN A 409 13.44 -11.12 20.67
C ASN A 409 13.99 -9.93 21.46
N LYS A 410 15.19 -9.42 21.12
CA LYS A 410 15.71 -8.19 21.75
C LYS A 410 14.80 -6.97 21.53
N TRP A 411 13.98 -7.00 20.49
CA TRP A 411 13.07 -5.93 20.12
C TRP A 411 11.67 -6.16 20.67
N LEU A 412 11.15 -7.38 20.54
CA LEU A 412 9.77 -7.72 20.90
C LEU A 412 9.62 -8.21 22.34
N LEU A 413 10.72 -8.60 23.00
CA LEU A 413 10.80 -8.94 24.42
C LEU A 413 9.79 -10.02 24.86
N PHE A 414 9.56 -11.04 24.03
CA PHE A 414 8.75 -12.20 24.44
C PHE A 414 9.57 -13.19 25.28
N SER A 415 8.87 -14.13 25.92
CA SER A 415 9.49 -15.07 26.86
C SER A 415 10.59 -15.93 26.21
N GLU A 416 11.61 -16.33 26.99
CA GLU A 416 12.66 -17.24 26.50
C GLU A 416 12.07 -18.60 26.05
N SER A 417 10.98 -19.03 26.70
CA SER A 417 10.24 -20.24 26.28
C SER A 417 9.67 -20.09 24.87
N CYS A 418 9.01 -18.96 24.58
CA CYS A 418 8.51 -18.64 23.24
C CYS A 418 9.64 -18.64 22.20
N LEU A 419 10.79 -18.02 22.52
CA LEU A 419 11.96 -18.00 21.64
C LEU A 419 12.48 -19.41 21.31
N GLU A 420 12.63 -20.27 22.31
CA GLU A 420 13.13 -21.64 22.13
C GLU A 420 12.15 -22.52 21.35
N GLU A 421 10.84 -22.32 21.53
CA GLU A 421 9.82 -23.00 20.71
C GLU A 421 9.94 -22.62 19.23
N TRP A 422 10.08 -21.33 18.92
CA TRP A 422 10.31 -20.88 17.55
C TRP A 422 11.62 -21.42 16.96
N LYS A 423 12.73 -21.41 17.72
CA LYS A 423 14.02 -21.97 17.29
C LYS A 423 13.88 -23.46 16.96
N LYS A 424 13.18 -24.23 17.81
CA LYS A 424 12.91 -25.65 17.58
C LYS A 424 12.09 -25.88 16.32
N LEU A 425 11.03 -25.09 16.11
CA LEU A 425 10.17 -25.19 14.93
C LEU A 425 10.94 -24.86 13.64
N ALA A 426 11.75 -23.80 13.66
CA ALA A 426 12.63 -23.43 12.55
C ALA A 426 13.66 -24.52 12.22
N SER A 427 14.32 -25.10 13.23
CA SER A 427 15.25 -26.22 13.01
C SER A 427 14.57 -27.41 12.33
N SER A 428 13.39 -27.79 12.84
CA SER A 428 12.59 -28.89 12.29
C SER A 428 12.19 -28.63 10.84
N PHE A 429 11.74 -27.40 10.54
CA PHE A 429 11.37 -27.00 9.18
C PHE A 429 12.56 -26.99 8.22
N ILE A 430 13.69 -26.40 8.62
CA ILE A 430 14.89 -26.28 7.77
C ILE A 430 15.45 -27.67 7.42
N THR A 431 15.49 -28.59 8.38
CA THR A 431 15.89 -29.98 8.11
C THR A 431 14.91 -30.67 7.17
N TRP A 432 13.60 -30.54 7.41
CA TRP A 432 12.58 -31.15 6.57
C TRP A 432 12.62 -30.61 5.13
N ILE A 433 12.70 -29.29 4.94
CA ILE A 433 12.69 -28.70 3.60
C ILE A 433 13.96 -29.09 2.81
N ALA A 434 15.11 -29.22 3.48
CA ALA A 434 16.34 -29.71 2.85
C ALA A 434 16.17 -31.13 2.29
N GLU A 435 15.50 -32.02 3.04
CA GLU A 435 15.18 -33.37 2.58
C GLU A 435 14.18 -33.37 1.42
N GLU A 436 13.14 -32.54 1.49
CA GLU A 436 12.12 -32.46 0.44
C GLU A 436 12.68 -31.91 -0.88
N ILE A 437 13.63 -30.98 -0.81
CA ILE A 437 14.39 -30.51 -1.99
C ILE A 437 15.25 -31.65 -2.54
N LYS A 438 15.98 -32.38 -1.68
CA LYS A 438 16.81 -33.52 -2.10
C LYS A 438 16.00 -34.61 -2.78
N LYS A 439 14.76 -34.85 -2.35
CA LYS A 439 13.82 -35.79 -2.96
C LYS A 439 13.18 -35.28 -4.26
N GLY A 440 13.28 -33.98 -4.56
CA GLY A 440 12.61 -33.35 -5.69
C GLY A 440 11.13 -33.01 -5.44
N ASN A 441 10.65 -33.11 -4.20
CA ASN A 441 9.27 -32.78 -3.82
C ASN A 441 9.04 -31.27 -3.68
N VAL A 442 10.12 -30.48 -3.56
CA VAL A 442 10.08 -29.02 -3.55
C VAL A 442 11.16 -28.48 -4.49
N VAL A 443 10.77 -27.54 -5.33
CA VAL A 443 11.69 -26.76 -6.18
C VAL A 443 12.15 -25.54 -5.39
N ALA A 444 13.46 -25.32 -5.27
CA ALA A 444 14.02 -24.26 -4.44
C ALA A 444 13.53 -22.85 -4.82
N GLU A 445 13.31 -22.60 -6.12
CA GLU A 445 12.78 -21.32 -6.61
C GLU A 445 11.35 -21.04 -6.14
N ASN A 446 10.60 -22.10 -5.81
CA ASN A 446 9.23 -21.99 -5.35
C ASN A 446 9.12 -21.75 -3.84
N ILE A 447 10.23 -21.82 -3.09
CA ILE A 447 10.22 -21.61 -1.64
C ILE A 447 9.62 -20.26 -1.29
N ARG A 448 9.96 -19.20 -2.02
CA ARG A 448 9.44 -17.85 -1.73
C ARG A 448 7.97 -17.70 -2.15
N PRO A 449 7.57 -17.91 -3.42
CA PRO A 449 6.18 -17.68 -3.86
C PRO A 449 5.17 -18.71 -3.32
N LYS A 450 5.62 -19.86 -2.82
CA LYS A 450 4.78 -20.93 -2.26
C LYS A 450 5.12 -21.25 -0.80
N TYR A 451 5.79 -20.33 -0.10
CA TYR A 451 6.20 -20.51 1.30
C TYR A 451 5.07 -20.98 2.22
N PRO A 452 3.90 -20.31 2.27
CA PRO A 452 2.80 -20.73 3.14
C PRO A 452 2.31 -22.17 2.89
N GLU A 453 2.18 -22.59 1.63
CA GLU A 453 1.75 -23.95 1.29
C GLU A 453 2.79 -24.99 1.75
N ILE A 454 4.08 -24.68 1.56
CA ILE A 454 5.19 -25.51 2.01
C ILE A 454 5.22 -25.60 3.54
N TRP A 455 4.96 -24.48 4.23
CA TRP A 455 4.89 -24.41 5.69
C TRP A 455 3.72 -25.22 6.27
N ASP A 456 2.52 -25.07 5.71
CA ASP A 456 1.35 -25.83 6.14
C ASP A 456 1.54 -27.34 5.95
N ARG A 457 2.11 -27.75 4.81
CA ARG A 457 2.46 -29.15 4.55
C ARG A 457 3.47 -29.69 5.57
N PHE A 458 4.45 -28.88 5.98
CA PHE A 458 5.39 -29.25 7.03
C PHE A 458 4.69 -29.50 8.36
N LEU A 459 3.83 -28.57 8.79
CA LEU A 459 3.10 -28.68 10.05
C LEU A 459 2.22 -29.93 10.07
N GLU A 460 1.54 -30.22 8.97
CA GLU A 460 0.73 -31.43 8.81
C GLU A 460 1.58 -32.70 8.91
N VAL A 461 2.65 -32.81 8.12
CA VAL A 461 3.51 -34.01 8.07
C VAL A 461 4.20 -34.26 9.41
N LYS A 462 4.69 -33.21 10.08
CA LYS A 462 5.39 -33.32 11.36
C LYS A 462 4.45 -33.29 12.56
N LYS A 463 3.14 -33.09 12.34
CA LYS A 463 2.12 -32.92 13.39
C LYS A 463 2.54 -31.83 14.39
N HIS A 464 3.02 -30.71 13.87
CA HIS A 464 3.40 -29.55 14.65
C HIS A 464 2.29 -28.50 14.63
N SER A 465 2.32 -27.62 15.63
CA SER A 465 1.56 -26.38 15.64
C SER A 465 2.55 -25.22 15.58
N ASP A 466 2.19 -24.17 14.85
CA ASP A 466 2.88 -22.88 14.86
C ASP A 466 2.17 -21.85 15.74
N TYR A 467 1.29 -22.30 16.63
CA TYR A 467 0.75 -21.49 17.72
C TYR A 467 1.74 -21.54 18.88
N VAL A 468 2.40 -20.42 19.15
CA VAL A 468 3.37 -20.24 20.24
C VAL A 468 2.83 -19.16 21.16
N GLU A 469 2.66 -19.48 22.43
CA GLU A 469 2.18 -18.54 23.45
C GLU A 469 3.29 -17.53 23.79
N LEU A 470 2.97 -16.22 23.84
CA LEU A 470 3.95 -15.15 24.01
C LEU A 470 4.39 -14.94 25.46
#